data_AF-A0A3N5X5W4-F1
#
_entry.id   AF-A0A3N5X5W4-F1
#
_cell.length_a   1.000
_cell.length_b   1.000
_cell.length_c   1.000
_cell.angle_alpha   90.00
_cell.angle_beta   90.00
_cell.angle_gamma   90.00
#
_symmetry.space_group_name_H-M   'P 1'
#
loop_
_entity.id
_entity.type
_entity.pdbx_description
1 polymer ?
#
loop_
_entity_poly.entity_id
_entity_poly.type
_entity_poly.pdbx_seq_one_letter_code
_entity_poly.pdbx_strand_id
1 'polypeptide(L)'
;MKKYLGEEAIKQEGDQMVVYFKYKANPRGLKVSDGYCLCPILEDAPKDISPTYCLCSVGYVREIFERQIGKPVQVELIDSVLRGAKGCSFKVSFKA
;
A
#
# COMPACT_ATOMS: atom_id res chain seq x y z
N MET A 1 11.48 8.95 -3.29
CA MET A 1 10.03 8.67 -3.14
C MET A 1 9.16 9.36 -4.19
N LYS A 2 9.26 10.68 -4.40
CA LYS A 2 8.44 11.43 -5.38
C LYS A 2 8.36 10.79 -6.78
N LYS A 3 9.49 10.32 -7.31
CA LYS A 3 9.57 9.58 -8.60
C LYS A 3 8.62 8.37 -8.69
N TYR A 4 8.38 7.66 -7.59
CA TYR A 4 7.61 6.41 -7.56
C TYR A 4 6.15 6.62 -7.14
N LEU A 5 5.88 7.67 -6.38
CA LEU A 5 4.57 7.94 -5.78
C LEU A 5 3.79 9.04 -6.53
N GLY A 6 4.49 9.93 -7.24
CA GLY A 6 3.95 11.20 -7.71
C GLY A 6 4.12 12.30 -6.67
N GLU A 7 4.21 13.56 -7.10
CA GLU A 7 4.43 14.70 -6.19
C GLU A 7 3.22 14.95 -5.28
N GLU A 8 2.00 14.72 -5.79
CA GLU A 8 0.74 14.89 -5.05
C GLU A 8 0.51 13.85 -3.95
N ALA A 9 1.30 12.77 -3.95
CA ALA A 9 1.15 11.67 -3.00
C ALA A 9 1.84 11.94 -1.65
N ILE A 10 2.64 13.00 -1.53
CA ILE A 10 3.37 13.35 -0.32
C ILE A 10 2.91 14.71 0.18
N LYS A 11 2.40 14.76 1.42
CA LYS A 11 1.96 15.97 2.08
C LYS A 11 2.74 16.14 3.38
N GLN A 12 2.97 17.40 3.77
CA GLN A 12 3.42 17.70 5.12
C GLN A 12 2.22 18.24 5.90
N GLU A 13 1.89 17.58 7.01
CA GLU A 13 0.79 17.93 7.90
C GLU A 13 1.40 18.22 9.28
N GLY A 14 1.70 19.49 9.56
CA GLY A 14 2.41 19.89 10.78
C GLY A 14 3.83 19.33 10.83
N ASP A 15 4.13 18.55 11.88
CA ASP A 15 5.41 17.87 12.08
C ASP A 15 5.46 16.46 11.44
N GLN A 16 4.42 16.07 10.71
CA GLN A 16 4.33 14.78 10.04
C GLN A 16 4.46 14.91 8.52
N MET A 17 5.19 13.98 7.93
CA MET A 17 5.13 13.66 6.51
C MET A 17 4.08 12.56 6.32
N VAL A 18 3.12 12.80 5.43
CA VAL A 18 2.06 11.87 5.06
C VAL A 18 2.25 11.44 3.61
N VAL A 19 2.21 10.14 3.36
CA VAL A 19 2.38 9.52 2.05
C VAL A 19 1.17 8.64 1.74
N TYR A 20 0.48 8.96 0.64
CA TYR A 20 -0.58 8.11 0.09
C TYR A 20 0.02 7.12 -0.91
N PHE A 21 0.30 5.91 -0.43
CA PHE A 21 0.88 4.84 -1.23
C PHE A 21 -0.20 4.02 -1.94
N LYS A 22 0.02 3.71 -3.22
CA LYS A 22 -0.89 2.88 -4.03
C LYS A 22 -0.09 1.83 -4.80
N TYR A 23 -0.56 0.59 -4.78
CA TYR A 23 -0.08 -0.42 -5.72
C TYR A 23 -0.64 -0.11 -7.11
N LYS A 24 0.23 -0.13 -8.12
CA LYS A 24 -0.14 0.17 -9.52
C LYS A 24 0.05 -1.05 -10.42
N ALA A 25 1.26 -1.61 -10.42
CA ALA A 25 1.64 -2.74 -11.24
C ALA A 25 2.71 -3.60 -10.56
N ASN A 26 2.88 -4.83 -11.02
CA ASN A 26 4.00 -5.70 -10.65
C ASN A 26 5.01 -5.87 -11.81
N PRO A 27 6.20 -6.44 -11.57
CA PRO A 27 7.20 -6.67 -12.63
C PRO A 27 6.76 -7.64 -13.74
N ARG A 28 5.68 -8.40 -13.54
CA ARG A 28 5.08 -9.28 -14.55
C ARG A 28 4.14 -8.54 -15.50
N GLY A 29 3.93 -7.24 -15.30
CA GLY A 29 3.06 -6.40 -16.11
C GLY A 29 1.59 -6.42 -15.69
N LEU A 30 1.22 -7.13 -14.62
CA LEU A 30 -0.14 -7.10 -14.08
C LEU A 30 -0.40 -5.73 -13.47
N LYS A 31 -1.56 -5.14 -13.78
CA LYS A 31 -1.97 -3.85 -13.26
C LYS A 31 -3.23 -3.97 -12.44
N VAL A 32 -3.27 -3.18 -11.37
CA VAL A 32 -4.46 -3.00 -10.56
C VAL A 32 -5.64 -2.45 -11.38
N SER A 33 -5.36 -1.58 -12.36
CA SER A 33 -6.36 -1.04 -13.29
C SER A 33 -7.09 -2.10 -14.10
N ASP A 34 -6.46 -3.26 -14.29
CA ASP A 34 -6.98 -4.36 -15.11
C ASP A 34 -7.70 -5.39 -14.21
N GLY A 35 -7.93 -5.05 -12.94
CA GLY A 35 -8.65 -5.89 -11.97
C GLY A 35 -7.77 -6.86 -11.19
N TYR A 36 -6.45 -6.82 -11.36
CA TYR A 36 -5.56 -7.77 -10.68
C TYR A 36 -5.22 -7.33 -9.26
N CYS A 37 -5.40 -8.25 -8.31
CA CYS A 37 -4.72 -8.16 -7.03
C CYS A 37 -3.23 -8.47 -7.23
N LEU A 38 -2.35 -7.59 -6.72
CA LEU A 38 -0.90 -7.75 -6.88
C LEU A 38 -0.23 -8.43 -5.67
N CYS A 39 -1.00 -8.97 -4.74
CA CYS A 39 -0.47 -9.71 -3.61
C CYS A 39 -0.14 -11.14 -4.07
N PRO A 40 1.14 -11.56 -4.06
CA PRO A 40 1.51 -12.90 -4.53
C PRO A 40 0.86 -13.99 -3.68
N ILE A 41 0.54 -13.72 -2.41
CA ILE A 41 -0.12 -14.69 -1.53
C ILE A 41 -1.58 -14.91 -1.92
N LEU A 42 -2.22 -13.91 -2.53
CA LEU A 42 -3.60 -14.05 -3.01
C LEU A 42 -3.69 -14.71 -4.40
N GLU A 43 -2.57 -14.96 -5.08
CA GLU A 43 -2.56 -15.71 -6.35
C GLU A 43 -3.02 -17.17 -6.12
N ASP A 44 -2.62 -17.76 -4.99
CA ASP A 44 -2.91 -19.16 -4.62
C ASP A 44 -3.91 -19.29 -3.46
N ALA A 45 -4.54 -18.19 -3.04
CA ALA A 45 -5.46 -18.19 -1.91
C ALA A 45 -6.84 -18.81 -2.24
N PRO A 46 -7.55 -19.38 -1.24
CA PRO A 46 -8.94 -19.78 -1.40
C PRO A 46 -9.83 -18.60 -1.85
N LYS A 47 -10.82 -18.89 -2.69
CA LYS A 47 -11.74 -17.87 -3.24
C LYS A 47 -12.57 -17.15 -2.17
N ASP A 48 -12.77 -17.80 -1.02
CA ASP A 48 -13.56 -17.35 0.12
C ASP A 48 -12.70 -16.74 1.25
N ILE A 49 -11.44 -16.42 0.95
CA ILE A 49 -10.55 -15.79 1.94
C ILE A 49 -11.15 -14.48 2.47
N SER A 50 -11.11 -14.33 3.79
CA SER A 50 -11.65 -13.14 4.45
C SER A 50 -10.92 -11.86 3.99
N PRO A 51 -11.65 -10.76 3.68
CA PRO A 51 -11.04 -9.46 3.40
C PRO A 51 -10.22 -8.87 4.55
N THR A 52 -10.32 -9.44 5.77
CA THR A 52 -9.41 -9.10 6.88
C THR A 52 -7.97 -9.49 6.58
N TYR A 53 -7.74 -10.45 5.68
CA TYR A 53 -6.40 -10.88 5.27
C TYR A 53 -5.55 -9.71 4.74
N CYS A 54 -6.16 -8.75 4.06
CA CYS A 54 -5.45 -7.56 3.57
C CYS A 54 -4.81 -6.73 4.68
N LEU A 55 -5.17 -6.90 5.96
CA LEU A 55 -4.44 -6.26 7.06
C LEU A 55 -2.97 -6.71 7.15
N CYS A 56 -2.60 -7.88 6.59
CA CYS A 56 -1.19 -8.28 6.51
C CYS A 56 -0.35 -7.27 5.72
N SER A 57 -0.95 -6.61 4.73
CA SER A 57 -0.28 -5.62 3.90
C SER A 57 0.10 -4.36 4.67
N VAL A 58 -0.56 -4.06 5.80
CA VAL A 58 -0.16 -2.97 6.71
C VAL A 58 1.25 -3.21 7.24
N GLY A 59 1.54 -4.43 7.70
CA GLY A 59 2.86 -4.81 8.17
C GLY A 59 3.91 -4.80 7.06
N TYR A 60 3.55 -5.32 5.88
CA TYR A 60 4.44 -5.32 4.72
C TYR A 60 4.81 -3.91 4.25
N VAL A 61 3.82 -3.01 4.12
CA VAL A 61 4.05 -1.62 3.76
C VAL A 61 4.84 -0.89 4.84
N ARG A 62 4.56 -1.14 6.12
CA ARG A 62 5.34 -0.57 7.23
C ARG A 62 6.81 -0.93 7.10
N GLU A 63 7.14 -2.22 6.95
CA GLU A 63 8.52 -2.68 6.81
C GLU A 63 9.24 -2.03 5.62
N ILE A 64 8.57 -1.93 4.45
CA ILE A 64 9.14 -1.25 3.28
C ILE A 64 9.51 0.20 3.62
N PHE A 65 8.59 0.93 4.23
CA PHE A 65 8.79 2.35 4.52
C PHE A 65 9.80 2.57 5.64
N GLU A 66 9.77 1.78 6.72
CA GLU A 66 10.74 1.88 7.81
C GLU A 66 12.17 1.60 7.34
N ARG A 67 12.37 0.60 6.47
CA ARG A 67 13.70 0.34 5.88
C ARG A 67 14.20 1.47 4.99
N GLN A 68 13.31 2.15 4.27
CA GLN A 68 13.70 3.23 3.35
C GLN A 68 13.88 4.57 4.06
N ILE A 69 13.11 4.82 5.14
CA ILE A 69 13.11 6.10 5.87
C ILE A 69 14.07 6.04 7.06
N GLY A 70 14.28 4.86 7.67
CA GLY A 70 15.18 4.67 8.81
C GLY A 70 14.59 5.08 10.16
N LYS A 71 13.26 5.26 10.25
CA LYS A 71 12.52 5.59 11.49
C LYS A 71 11.15 4.93 11.47
N PRO A 72 10.52 4.75 12.66
CA PRO A 72 9.18 4.17 12.75
C PRO A 72 8.15 4.95 11.93
N VAL A 73 7.23 4.24 11.29
CA VAL A 73 6.13 4.84 10.54
C VAL A 73 4.79 4.22 10.94
N GLN A 74 3.73 5.02 10.89
CA GLN A 74 2.36 4.54 11.00
C GLN A 74 1.82 4.21 9.62
N VAL A 75 1.10 3.10 9.49
CA VAL A 75 0.44 2.70 8.24
C VAL A 75 -1.02 2.37 8.50
N GLU A 76 -1.90 2.89 7.64
CA GLU A 76 -3.32 2.60 7.62
C GLU A 76 -3.71 2.06 6.24
N LEU A 77 -4.45 0.94 6.21
CA LEU A 77 -5.07 0.42 5.00
C LEU A 77 -6.37 1.17 4.74
N ILE A 78 -6.44 1.93 3.65
CA ILE A 78 -7.63 2.70 3.27
C ILE A 78 -8.54 1.81 2.42
N ASP A 79 -8.02 1.29 1.31
CA ASP A 79 -8.75 0.40 0.39
C ASP A 79 -7.92 -0.83 0.00
N SER A 80 -8.61 -1.91 -0.39
CA SER A 80 -7.97 -3.06 -1.02
C SER A 80 -8.87 -3.74 -2.04
N VAL A 81 -8.26 -4.40 -3.02
CA VAL A 81 -8.99 -5.16 -4.05
C VAL A 81 -9.89 -6.24 -3.44
N LEU A 82 -9.40 -6.97 -2.43
CA LEU A 82 -10.18 -8.01 -1.76
C LEU A 82 -11.39 -7.45 -0.97
N ARG A 83 -11.37 -6.16 -0.61
CA ARG A 83 -12.50 -5.44 -0.02
C ARG A 83 -13.45 -4.82 -1.06
N GLY A 84 -13.25 -5.11 -2.34
CA GLY A 84 -14.09 -4.63 -3.45
C GLY A 84 -13.64 -3.31 -4.07
N ALA A 85 -12.52 -2.74 -3.65
CA ALA A 85 -12.01 -1.52 -4.25
C ALA A 85 -11.30 -1.78 -5.60
N LYS A 86 -11.19 -0.75 -6.44
CA LYS A 86 -10.44 -0.80 -7.71
C LYS A 86 -8.92 -0.84 -7.53
N GLY A 87 -8.44 -0.84 -6.29
CA GLY A 87 -7.02 -0.88 -5.98
C GLY A 87 -6.73 -0.84 -4.50
N CYS A 88 -5.47 -1.07 -4.17
CA CYS A 88 -4.98 -1.02 -2.79
C CYS A 88 -4.33 0.32 -2.50
N SER A 89 -4.78 0.99 -1.43
CA SER A 89 -4.34 2.32 -1.03
C SER A 89 -4.01 2.35 0.47
N PHE A 90 -2.93 3.05 0.81
CA PHE A 90 -2.40 3.14 2.16
C PHE A 90 -2.10 4.60 2.51
N LYS A 91 -2.36 4.97 3.75
CA LYS A 91 -1.83 6.20 4.34
C LYS A 91 -0.64 5.82 5.21
N VAL A 92 0.52 6.36 4.89
CA VAL A 92 1.75 6.18 5.66
C VAL A 92 2.11 7.53 6.28
N SER A 93 2.32 7.61 7.59
CA SER A 93 2.74 8.84 8.24
C SER A 93 3.96 8.63 9.14
N PHE A 94 4.83 9.62 9.18
CA PHE A 94 6.05 9.61 9.99
C PHE A 94 6.46 11.04 10.32
N LYS A 95 7.17 11.23 11.44
CA LYS A 95 7.70 12.55 11.81
C LYS A 95 8.62 13.07 10.70
N ALA A 96 8.49 14.33 10.30
CA ALA A 96 9.34 14.97 9.27
C ALA A 96 10.84 14.81 9.60
#